data_AF-A0A0Q7A0X0-F1
#
_entry.id   AF-A0A0Q7A0X0-F1
#
_cell.length_a   1.000
_cell.length_b   1.000
_cell.length_c   1.000
_cell.angle_alpha   90.00
_cell.angle_beta   90.00
_cell.angle_gamma   90.00
#
_symmetry.space_group_name_H-M   'P 1'
#
loop_
_entity.id
_entity.type
_entity.pdbx_description
1 polymer ?
#
loop_
_entity_poly.entity_id
_entity_poly.type
_entity_poly.pdbx_seq_one_letter_code
_entity_poly.pdbx_strand_id
1 'polypeptide(L)' 'MTPRSSGLKADAANIVERAVSRINDGASVVLEGPGQENATALLFYLVENGVRDEDELVELAMLAKGKRYNPTDGTFT' A
#
# COMPACT_ATOMS: atom_id res chain seq x y z
N MET A 1 -20.93 15.95 -18.68
CA MET A 1 -19.61 15.93 -18.00
C MET A 1 -19.76 15.25 -16.65
N THR A 2 -19.13 14.08 -16.46
CA THR A 2 -18.41 13.67 -15.23
C THR A 2 -17.98 12.20 -15.37
N PRO A 3 -16.76 11.90 -15.83
CA PRO A 3 -16.13 10.62 -15.50
C PRO A 3 -15.55 10.72 -14.08
N ARG A 4 -16.43 10.73 -13.05
CA ARG A 4 -16.00 10.89 -11.65
C ARG A 4 -15.49 9.59 -11.02
N SER A 5 -15.49 8.49 -11.78
CA SER A 5 -15.00 7.17 -11.38
C SER A 5 -13.55 6.89 -11.81
N SER A 6 -13.00 7.64 -12.78
CA SER A 6 -11.58 7.49 -13.17
C SER A 6 -10.61 8.27 -12.29
N GLY A 7 -11.05 9.38 -11.69
CA GLY A 7 -10.19 10.19 -10.80
C GLY A 7 -9.76 9.45 -9.53
N LEU A 8 -10.70 8.76 -8.87
CA LEU A 8 -10.43 8.00 -7.64
C LEU A 8 -9.32 6.95 -7.82
N LYS A 9 -9.30 6.28 -8.98
CA LYS A 9 -8.32 5.23 -9.29
C LYS A 9 -6.93 5.82 -9.57
N ALA A 10 -6.87 7.02 -10.16
CA ALA A 10 -5.62 7.71 -10.42
C ALA A 10 -5.00 8.25 -9.11
N ASP A 11 -5.81 8.84 -8.23
CA ASP A 11 -5.39 9.26 -6.88
C ASP A 11 -4.94 8.07 -6.04
N ALA A 12 -5.67 6.95 -6.11
CA ALA A 12 -5.33 5.71 -5.43
C ALA A 12 -3.95 5.19 -5.84
N ALA A 13 -3.70 5.06 -7.14
CA ALA A 13 -2.40 4.62 -7.65
C ALA A 13 -1.29 5.59 -7.23
N ASN A 14 -1.52 6.90 -7.30
CA ASN A 14 -0.52 7.91 -6.94
C ASN A 14 -0.11 7.81 -5.46
N ILE A 15 -1.09 7.67 -4.56
CA ILE A 15 -0.84 7.52 -3.11
C ILE A 15 -0.09 6.21 -2.83
N VAL A 16 -0.49 5.10 -3.47
CA VAL A 16 0.20 3.82 -3.32
C VAL A 16 1.65 3.93 -3.79
N GLU A 17 1.91 4.53 -4.95
CA GLU A 17 3.27 4.72 -5.48
C GLU A 17 4.13 5.58 -4.55
N ARG A 18 3.56 6.65 -3.97
CA ARG A 18 4.27 7.49 -2.99
C ARG A 18 4.57 6.75 -1.70
N ALA A 19 3.59 6.01 -1.18
CA ALA A 19 3.77 5.17 0.00
C ALA A 19 4.87 4.12 -0.24
N VAL A 20 4.80 3.36 -1.33
CA VAL A 20 5.83 2.38 -1.71
C VAL A 20 7.20 3.03 -1.85
N SER A 21 7.28 4.21 -2.46
CA SER A 21 8.55 4.93 -2.62
C SER A 21 9.15 5.34 -1.26
N ARG A 22 8.34 5.89 -0.35
CA ARG A 22 8.75 6.21 1.04
C ARG A 22 9.19 4.99 1.81
N ILE A 23 8.45 3.90 1.65
CA ILE A 23 8.72 2.62 2.28
C ILE A 23 10.06 2.06 1.76
N ASN A 24 10.33 2.16 0.45
CA ASN A 24 11.57 1.68 -0.14
C ASN A 24 12.78 2.57 0.22
N ASP A 25 12.57 3.88 0.31
CA ASP A 25 13.58 4.87 0.71
C ASP A 25 13.93 4.76 2.21
N GLY A 26 12.93 4.64 3.09
CA GLY A 26 13.10 4.60 4.54
C GLY A 26 13.31 3.20 5.13
N ALA A 27 12.81 2.15 4.48
CA ALA A 27 12.89 0.76 4.93
C ALA A 27 13.57 -0.15 3.90
N SER A 28 14.58 0.39 3.20
CA SER A 28 15.41 -0.29 2.19
C SER A 28 15.98 -1.65 2.62
N VAL A 29 15.99 -1.96 3.94
CA VAL A 29 16.46 -3.24 4.51
C VAL A 29 15.31 -4.21 4.87
N VAL A 30 14.07 -3.73 5.03
CA VAL A 30 12.94 -4.53 5.56
C VAL A 30 12.13 -5.18 4.45
N LEU A 31 12.20 -4.66 3.22
CA LEU A 31 11.26 -5.00 2.14
C LEU A 31 11.94 -5.46 0.84
N GLU A 32 13.17 -5.94 0.94
CA GLU A 32 13.85 -6.54 -0.20
C GLU A 32 13.13 -7.81 -0.68
N GLY A 33 12.98 -7.95 -2.00
CA GLY A 33 12.35 -9.10 -2.65
C GLY A 33 10.82 -9.15 -2.46
N PRO A 34 10.25 -10.25 -1.94
CA PRO A 34 8.80 -10.44 -1.86
C PRO A 34 8.10 -9.43 -0.91
N GLY A 35 8.86 -8.77 -0.03
CA GLY A 35 8.33 -7.77 0.89
C GLY A 35 7.72 -6.56 0.18
N GLN A 36 8.35 -6.08 -0.91
CA GLN A 36 7.83 -4.95 -1.69
C GLN A 36 6.52 -5.28 -2.40
N GLU A 37 6.41 -6.47 -2.99
CA GLU A 37 5.18 -6.94 -3.64
C GLU A 37 4.04 -7.09 -2.63
N ASN A 38 4.37 -7.62 -1.44
CA ASN A 38 3.43 -7.78 -0.33
C ASN A 38 2.93 -6.44 0.22
N ALA A 39 3.84 -5.47 0.41
CA ALA A 39 3.49 -4.12 0.82
C ALA A 39 2.60 -3.43 -0.22
N THR A 40 2.94 -3.57 -1.51
CA THR A 40 2.13 -3.00 -2.60
C THR A 40 0.71 -3.58 -2.59
N ALA A 41 0.56 -4.89 -2.42
CA ALA A 41 -0.75 -5.54 -2.35
C ALA A 41 -1.59 -5.04 -1.15
N LEU A 42 -0.96 -4.87 0.01
CA LEU A 42 -1.62 -4.30 1.20
C LEU A 42 -2.07 -2.85 0.94
N LEU A 43 -1.21 -2.02 0.36
CA LEU A 43 -1.51 -0.62 0.07
C LEU A 43 -2.69 -0.49 -0.90
N PHE A 44 -2.73 -1.30 -1.95
CA PHE A 44 -3.88 -1.35 -2.85
C PHE A 44 -5.16 -1.73 -2.11
N TYR A 45 -5.12 -2.76 -1.26
CA TYR A 45 -6.29 -3.16 -0.48
C TYR A 45 -6.78 -2.04 0.45
N LEU A 46 -5.87 -1.38 1.17
CA LEU A 46 -6.21 -0.29 2.09
C LEU A 46 -6.86 0.88 1.33
N VAL A 47 -6.33 1.23 0.18
CA VAL A 47 -6.89 2.29 -0.67
C VAL A 47 -8.25 1.91 -1.25
N GLU A 48 -8.45 0.65 -1.65
CA GLU A 48 -9.76 0.16 -2.07
C GLU A 48 -10.78 0.11 -0.92
N ASN A 49 -10.33 -0.09 0.32
CA ASN A 49 -11.17 -0.04 1.52
C ASN A 49 -11.43 1.39 2.04
N GLY A 50 -10.81 2.40 1.43
CA GLY A 50 -11.08 3.82 1.70
C GLY A 50 -9.96 4.55 2.45
N VAL A 51 -8.86 3.89 2.78
CA VAL A 51 -7.68 4.53 3.37
C VAL A 51 -6.95 5.32 2.29
N ARG A 52 -6.89 6.64 2.43
CA ARG A 52 -6.18 7.52 1.47
C ARG A 52 -5.05 8.31 2.11
N ASP A 53 -4.75 7.99 3.37
CA ASP A 53 -3.70 8.67 4.12
C ASP A 53 -2.37 8.01 3.83
N GLU A 54 -1.43 8.76 3.26
CA GLU A 54 -0.10 8.26 2.91
C GLU A 54 0.66 7.77 4.15
N ASP A 55 0.61 8.53 5.25
CA ASP A 55 1.30 8.17 6.49
C ASP A 55 0.70 6.88 7.10
N GLU A 56 -0.63 6.73 7.13
CA GLU A 56 -1.30 5.51 7.62
C GLU A 56 -0.95 4.29 6.77
N LEU A 57 -0.93 4.46 5.45
CA LEU A 57 -0.52 3.44 4.50
C LEU A 57 0.93 2.98 4.71
N VAL A 58 1.85 3.94 4.90
CA VAL A 58 3.26 3.68 5.18
C VAL A 58 3.42 2.97 6.53
N GLU A 59 2.75 3.44 7.59
CA GLU A 59 2.78 2.81 8.91
C GLU A 59 2.27 1.38 8.86
N LEU A 60 1.15 1.11 8.18
CA LEU A 60 0.58 -0.24 8.07
C LEU A 60 1.49 -1.19 7.27
N ALA A 61 2.08 -0.70 6.19
CA ALA A 61 3.05 -1.48 5.42
C ALA A 61 4.35 -1.72 6.19
N MET A 62 4.81 -0.77 7.00
CA MET A 62 5.94 -0.95 7.91
C MET A 62 5.61 -1.89 9.06
N LEU A 63 4.39 -1.85 9.60
CA LEU A 63 3.89 -2.77 10.62
C LEU A 63 3.87 -4.20 10.10
N ALA A 64 3.53 -4.38 8.82
CA ALA A 64 3.59 -5.67 8.14
C ALA A 64 5.03 -6.22 8.04
N LYS A 65 6.06 -5.37 8.09
CA LYS A 65 7.49 -5.76 7.94
C LYS A 65 7.75 -6.69 6.74
N GLY A 66 7.07 -6.46 5.63
CA GLY A 66 7.20 -7.28 4.42
C GLY A 66 6.46 -8.61 4.42
N LYS A 67 5.69 -8.89 5.46
CA LYS A 67 4.75 -10.02 5.46
C LYS A 67 3.65 -9.81 4.44
N ARG A 68 3.19 -10.90 3.85
CA ARG A 68 2.09 -10.88 2.90
C ARG A 68 0.80 -10.66 3.65
N TYR A 69 0.16 -9.53 3.39
CA TYR A 69 -1.21 -9.33 3.82
C TYR A 69 -2.11 -10.30 3.04
N ASN A 70 -2.85 -11.14 3.77
CA ASN A 70 -3.87 -12.00 3.22
C ASN A 70 -5.23 -11.30 3.34
N PRO A 71 -5.74 -10.67 2.27
CA PRO A 71 -7.01 -9.94 2.32
C PRO A 71 -8.21 -10.85 2.59
N THR A 72 -8.06 -12.17 2.46
CA THR A 72 -9.12 -13.15 2.72
C THR A 72 -9.28 -13.45 4.21
N ASP A 73 -8.20 -13.34 5.00
CA ASP A 73 -8.15 -13.72 6.42
C ASP A 73 -7.75 -12.55 7.33
N GLY A 74 -7.29 -11.43 6.77
CA GLY A 74 -6.81 -10.27 7.50
C GLY A 74 -5.46 -10.48 8.20
N THR A 75 -4.77 -11.59 7.90
CA THR A 75 -3.52 -11.99 8.55
C THR A 75 -2.28 -11.62 7.73
N PHE A 76 -1.16 -11.46 8.43
CA PHE A 76 0.15 -11.20 7.85
C PHE A 76 0.99 -12.48 7.92
N THR A 77 1.24 -13.13 6.77
CA THR A 77 2.01 -14.39 6.71
C THR A 77 3.38 -14.26 6.08
#